data_AF-A0A947AA78-F1
#
_entry.id   AF-A0A947AA78-F1
#
_cell.length_a   1.000
_cell.length_b   1.000
_cell.length_c   1.000
_cell.angle_alpha   90.00
_cell.angle_beta   90.00
_cell.angle_gamma   90.00
#
_symmetry.space_group_name_H-M   'P 1'
#
loop_
_entity.id
_entity.type
_entity.pdbx_description
1 polymer ?
#
loop_
_entity_poly.entity_id
_entity_poly.type
_entity_poly.pdbx_seq_one_letter_code
_entity_poly.pdbx_strand_id
1 'polypeptide(L)'
;MEKHIILTAFGTSTQAQTTYDHLHSLITPRFPDSQFHWTCSSPVIRRNINKIGDAQIYSLSELISQLNGSSKNQIVIQSMHVLPGHEFHRMVRESQQTSIMSAIGMPLLSTPDDYHR
;
A
#
# COMPACT_ATOMS: atom_id res chain seq x y z
N MET A 1 -7.79 3.18 19.42
CA MET A 1 -7.88 3.68 18.05
C MET A 1 -6.68 3.11 17.35
N GLU A 2 -6.87 2.11 16.51
CA GLU A 2 -5.77 1.45 15.81
C GLU A 2 -5.41 2.25 14.56
N LYS A 3 -4.10 2.42 14.34
CA LYS A 3 -3.56 3.11 13.17
C LYS A 3 -3.00 2.04 12.24
N HIS A 4 -3.46 2.03 11.00
CA HIS A 4 -2.98 1.10 9.99
C HIS A 4 -2.30 1.88 8.88
N ILE A 5 -1.11 1.43 8.48
CA ILE A 5 -0.38 1.96 7.34
C ILE A 5 -0.33 0.85 6.28
N ILE A 6 -0.97 1.12 5.14
CA ILE A 6 -1.02 0.21 3.99
C ILE A 6 -0.02 0.71 2.96
N LEU A 7 1.08 -0.03 2.78
CA LEU A 7 2.07 0.21 1.74
C LEU A 7 1.59 -0.42 0.43
N THR A 8 1.24 0.42 -0.55
CA THR A 8 0.69 -0.03 -1.83
C THR A 8 1.72 0.13 -2.95
N ALA A 9 2.26 -0.99 -3.42
CA ALA A 9 3.16 -1.02 -4.57
C ALA A 9 2.43 -1.50 -5.84
N PHE A 10 3.03 -1.28 -7.02
CA PHE A 10 2.56 -1.96 -8.24
C PHE A 10 2.65 -3.50 -8.10
N GLY A 11 3.63 -3.95 -7.31
CA GLY A 11 3.93 -5.37 -7.08
C GLY A 11 5.02 -5.87 -8.02
N THR A 12 5.73 -6.90 -7.55
CA THR A 12 6.72 -7.64 -8.33
C THR A 12 6.58 -9.12 -8.06
N SER A 13 6.82 -9.96 -9.06
CA SER A 13 6.85 -11.42 -8.89
C SER A 13 8.26 -11.97 -8.65
N THR A 14 9.27 -11.12 -8.41
CA THR A 14 10.71 -11.49 -8.41
C THR A 14 11.51 -10.78 -7.30
N GLN A 15 12.85 -10.72 -7.43
CA GLN A 15 13.86 -10.12 -6.52
C GLN A 15 13.51 -8.74 -5.92
N ALA A 16 12.56 -8.00 -6.48
CA ALA A 16 12.13 -6.74 -5.90
C ALA A 16 11.35 -6.90 -4.57
N GLN A 17 11.05 -8.13 -4.11
CA GLN A 17 10.62 -8.38 -2.73
C GLN A 17 11.67 -7.91 -1.71
N THR A 18 12.96 -8.13 -1.98
CA THR A 18 14.05 -7.70 -1.08
C THR A 18 14.07 -6.17 -0.93
N THR A 19 13.70 -5.43 -1.97
CA THR A 19 13.54 -3.97 -1.90
C THR A 19 12.39 -3.57 -0.98
N TYR A 20 11.26 -4.26 -1.04
CA TYR A 20 10.12 -4.01 -0.15
C TYR A 20 10.45 -4.35 1.30
N ASP A 21 11.15 -5.45 1.55
CA ASP A 21 11.60 -5.83 2.90
C ASP A 21 12.57 -4.79 3.46
N HIS A 22 13.47 -4.27 2.62
CA HIS A 22 14.40 -3.21 3.02
C HIS A 22 13.64 -1.92 3.36
N LEU A 23 12.71 -1.47 2.51
CA LEU A 23 11.86 -0.30 2.81
C LEU A 23 11.05 -0.52 4.09
N HIS A 24 10.50 -1.71 4.28
CA HIS A 24 9.73 -2.07 5.46
C HIS A 24 10.56 -1.90 6.74
N SER A 25 11.82 -2.37 6.72
CA SER A 25 12.74 -2.25 7.85
C SER A 25 13.12 -0.81 8.20
N LEU A 26 13.09 0.10 7.21
CA LEU A 26 13.36 1.53 7.40
C LEU A 26 12.13 2.30 7.87
N ILE A 27 10.94 1.94 7.40
CA ILE A 27 9.71 2.70 7.67
C ILE A 27 9.11 2.31 9.02
N THR A 28 9.05 1.02 9.36
CA THR A 28 8.38 0.55 10.59
C THR A 28 8.87 1.19 11.88
N PRO A 29 10.18 1.39 12.13
CA PRO A 29 10.65 1.97 13.39
C PRO A 29 10.23 3.43 13.58
N ARG A 30 9.83 4.12 12.50
CA ARG A 30 9.36 5.51 12.55
C ARG A 30 7.91 5.64 13.01
N PHE A 31 7.15 4.54 13.01
CA PHE A 31 5.73 4.51 13.37
C PHE A 31 5.42 3.29 14.27
N PRO A 32 6.00 3.21 15.48
CA PRO A 32 5.89 2.03 16.34
C PRO A 32 4.47 1.72 16.80
N ASP A 33 3.58 2.73 16.85
CA ASP A 33 2.18 2.58 17.27
C ASP A 33 1.24 2.19 16.11
N SER A 34 1.79 1.93 14.92
CA SER A 34 1.03 1.63 13.70
C SER A 34 1.23 0.18 13.26
N GLN A 35 0.14 -0.46 12.83
CA GLN A 35 0.19 -1.76 12.18
C GLN A 35 0.45 -1.59 10.68
N PHE A 36 1.43 -2.32 10.16
CA PHE A 36 1.82 -2.26 8.75
C PHE A 36 1.21 -3.39 7.94
N HIS A 37 0.80 -3.04 6.72
CA HIS A 37 0.23 -3.96 5.75
C HIS A 37 0.82 -3.70 4.37
N TRP A 38 0.94 -4.75 3.56
CA TRP A 38 1.38 -4.65 2.18
C TRP A 38 0.25 -5.03 1.23
N THR A 39 0.10 -4.26 0.16
CA THR A 39 -0.78 -4.62 -0.96
C THR A 39 -0.12 -4.29 -2.30
N CYS A 40 -0.62 -4.94 -3.34
CA CYS A 40 -0.15 -4.82 -4.71
C CYS A 40 -1.31 -4.29 -5.55
N SER A 41 -1.14 -3.17 -6.27
CA SER A 41 -2.20 -2.56 -7.08
C SER A 41 -2.55 -3.41 -8.31
N SER A 42 -1.57 -4.14 -8.86
CA SER A 42 -1.75 -4.93 -10.09
C SER A 42 -2.47 -6.27 -9.84
N PRO A 43 -3.69 -6.48 -10.40
CA PRO A 43 -4.40 -7.76 -10.23
C PRO A 43 -3.71 -8.93 -10.94
N VAL A 44 -2.94 -8.66 -11.98
CA VAL A 44 -2.18 -9.71 -12.69
C VAL A 44 -1.05 -10.18 -11.79
N ILE A 45 -0.28 -9.26 -11.21
CA ILE A 45 0.82 -9.59 -10.31
C ILE A 45 0.30 -10.27 -9.04
N ARG A 46 -0.75 -9.75 -8.40
CA ARG A 46 -1.39 -10.43 -7.25
C ARG A 46 -1.77 -11.87 -7.57
N ARG A 47 -2.46 -12.10 -8.71
CA ARG A 47 -2.84 -13.45 -9.13
C ARG A 47 -1.62 -14.35 -9.36
N ASN A 48 -0.53 -13.81 -9.91
CA ASN A 48 0.68 -14.60 -10.14
C ASN A 48 1.39 -14.94 -8.83
N ILE A 49 1.49 -13.99 -7.89
CA ILE A 49 2.10 -14.23 -6.58
C ILE A 49 1.27 -15.24 -5.78
N ASN A 50 -0.05 -15.07 -5.72
CA ASN A 50 -0.93 -15.97 -4.94
C ASN A 50 -1.03 -17.38 -5.53
N LYS A 51 -0.61 -17.58 -6.79
CA LYS A 51 -0.53 -18.92 -7.40
C LYS A 51 0.74 -19.69 -7.02
N ILE A 52 1.82 -18.97 -6.72
CA ILE A 52 3.17 -19.54 -6.57
C ILE A 52 3.62 -19.48 -5.10
N GLY A 53 3.17 -18.48 -4.35
CA GLY A 53 3.55 -18.26 -2.96
C GLY A 53 2.58 -18.90 -1.96
N ASP A 54 3.08 -19.08 -0.75
CA ASP A 54 2.32 -19.64 0.38
C ASP A 54 1.41 -18.60 1.08
N ALA A 55 1.64 -17.31 0.81
CA ALA A 55 0.92 -16.20 1.44
C ALA A 55 0.02 -15.47 0.43
N GLN A 56 -1.22 -15.22 0.83
CA GLN A 56 -2.20 -14.47 0.04
C GLN A 56 -1.92 -12.97 0.10
N ILE A 57 -1.69 -12.35 -1.05
CA ILE A 57 -1.69 -10.88 -1.20
C ILE A 57 -3.11 -10.43 -1.57
N TYR A 58 -3.70 -9.63 -0.69
CA TYR A 58 -5.01 -9.02 -0.88
C TYR A 58 -4.93 -7.76 -1.76
N SER A 59 -6.02 -7.44 -2.47
CA SER A 59 -6.22 -6.11 -3.03
C SER A 59 -6.35 -5.06 -1.92
N LEU A 60 -6.28 -3.78 -2.30
CA LEU A 60 -6.46 -2.69 -1.34
C LEU A 60 -7.88 -2.73 -0.75
N SER A 61 -8.90 -2.97 -1.59
CA SER A 61 -10.29 -3.08 -1.14
C SER A 61 -10.53 -4.27 -0.20
N GLU A 62 -9.95 -5.44 -0.48
CA GLU A 62 -10.03 -6.63 0.36
C GLU A 62 -9.37 -6.38 1.73
N LEU A 63 -8.17 -5.80 1.73
CA LEU A 63 -7.43 -5.49 2.95
C LEU A 63 -8.19 -4.47 3.81
N ILE A 64 -8.68 -3.39 3.21
CA ILE A 64 -9.48 -2.39 3.92
C ILE A 64 -10.76 -3.02 4.49
N SER A 65 -11.40 -3.93 3.76
CA SER A 65 -12.60 -4.64 4.23
C SER A 65 -12.31 -5.51 5.45
N GLN A 66 -11.15 -6.17 5.51
CA GLN A 66 -10.71 -6.93 6.68
C GLN A 66 -10.45 -6.02 7.89
N LEU A 67 -9.93 -4.82 7.67
CA LEU A 67 -9.69 -3.82 8.71
C LEU A 67 -10.98 -3.10 9.18
N ASN A 68 -12.10 -3.26 8.46
CA ASN A 68 -13.37 -2.57 8.74
C ASN A 68 -14.15 -3.15 9.94
N GLY A 69 -13.67 -4.22 10.58
CA GLY A 69 -14.34 -4.82 11.74
C GLY A 69 -14.45 -3.91 12.96
N SER A 70 -13.73 -2.79 12.99
CA SER A 70 -13.74 -1.79 14.08
C SER A 70 -14.02 -0.40 13.50
N SER A 71 -15.10 0.23 13.95
CA SER A 71 -15.52 1.60 13.56
C SER A 71 -14.58 2.72 14.06
N LYS A 72 -13.44 2.38 14.68
CA LYS A 72 -12.47 3.31 15.26
C LYS A 72 -11.08 3.22 14.63
N ASN A 73 -10.96 2.63 13.44
CA ASN A 73 -9.68 2.46 12.76
C ASN A 73 -9.34 3.68 11.91
N GLN A 74 -8.08 4.11 11.95
CA GLN A 74 -7.53 5.14 11.06
C GLN A 74 -6.59 4.48 10.05
N ILE A 75 -6.81 4.75 8.76
CA ILE A 75 -6.03 4.12 7.69
C ILE A 75 -5.24 5.19 6.92
N VAL A 76 -3.94 4.96 6.77
CA VAL A 76 -3.08 5.69 5.83
C VAL A 76 -2.67 4.73 4.72
N ILE A 77 -2.93 5.10 3.47
CA ILE A 77 -2.55 4.35 2.28
C ILE A 77 -1.37 5.07 1.66
N GLN A 78 -0.16 4.55 1.84
CA GLN A 78 1.03 5.15 1.24
C GLN A 78 1.32 4.51 -0.12
N SER A 79 1.30 5.32 -1.17
CA SER A 79 1.76 4.92 -2.50
C SER A 79 3.27 4.67 -2.50
N MET A 80 3.69 3.51 -3.00
CA MET A 80 5.09 3.16 -3.29
C MET A 80 5.44 3.36 -4.78
N HIS A 81 4.60 4.08 -5.54
CA HIS A 81 4.85 4.38 -6.94
C HIS A 81 5.88 5.51 -7.09
N VAL A 82 6.62 5.49 -8.20
CA VAL A 82 7.54 6.59 -8.53
C VAL A 82 6.79 7.82 -9.02
N LEU A 83 5.79 7.64 -9.89
CA LEU A 83 5.03 8.71 -10.52
C LEU A 83 3.54 8.59 -10.22
N PRO A 84 2.78 9.71 -10.23
CA PRO A 84 1.31 9.73 -10.17
C PRO A 84 0.69 9.29 -11.51
N GLY A 85 1.05 8.10 -11.99
CA GLY A 85 0.54 7.53 -13.22
C GLY A 85 -0.79 6.80 -13.05
N HIS A 86 -1.10 5.92 -14.02
CA HIS A 86 -2.33 5.12 -14.04
C HIS A 86 -2.54 4.30 -12.77
N GLU A 87 -1.49 3.62 -12.29
CA GLU A 87 -1.57 2.72 -11.14
C GLU A 87 -1.85 3.44 -9.83
N PHE A 88 -1.25 4.62 -9.63
CA PHE A 88 -1.57 5.49 -8.50
C PHE A 88 -3.03 5.93 -8.55
N HIS A 89 -3.51 6.45 -9.68
CA HIS A 89 -4.90 6.90 -9.79
C HIS A 89 -5.92 5.77 -9.67
N ARG A 90 -5.53 4.55 -10.06
CA ARG A 90 -6.34 3.35 -9.82
C ARG A 90 -6.46 3.06 -8.33
N MET A 91 -5.34 3.08 -7.59
CA MET A 91 -5.33 2.93 -6.13
C MET A 91 -6.21 4.00 -5.45
N VAL A 92 -6.13 5.26 -5.90
CA VAL A 92 -7.00 6.34 -5.41
C VAL A 92 -8.49 6.00 -5.62
N ARG A 93 -8.88 5.58 -6.82
CA ARG A 93 -10.28 5.17 -7.09
C ARG A 93 -10.73 3.99 -6.22
N GLU A 94 -9.86 3.01 -6.01
CA GLU A 94 -10.16 1.85 -5.15
C GLU A 94 -10.33 2.28 -3.68
N SER A 95 -9.50 3.20 -3.19
CA SER A 95 -9.62 3.74 -1.83
C SER A 95 -10.91 4.57 -1.62
N GLN A 96 -11.42 5.23 -2.65
CA GLN A 96 -12.66 6.01 -2.55
C GLN A 96 -13.92 5.14 -2.42
N GLN A 97 -13.81 3.83 -2.67
CA GLN A 97 -14.92 2.89 -2.56
C GLN A 97 -15.12 2.38 -1.11
N THR A 98 -14.19 2.68 -0.19
CA THR A 98 -14.34 2.30 1.22
C THR A 98 -15.13 3.34 2.02
N SER A 99 -15.87 2.88 3.02
CA SER A 99 -16.53 3.71 4.03
C SER A 99 -15.61 4.18 5.16
N ILE A 100 -14.37 3.67 5.21
CA ILE A 100 -13.39 4.03 6.25
C ILE A 100 -12.68 5.32 5.85
N MET A 101 -12.60 6.26 6.80
CA MET A 101 -11.78 7.46 6.65
C MET A 101 -10.32 7.07 6.40
N SER A 102 -9.80 7.41 5.23
CA SER A 102 -8.43 7.13 4.84
C SER A 102 -7.72 8.38 4.31
N ALA A 103 -6.41 8.44 4.55
CA ALA A 103 -5.53 9.41 3.92
C ALA A 103 -4.63 8.70 2.90
N ILE A 104 -4.27 9.39 1.82
CA ILE A 104 -3.42 8.84 0.76
C ILE A 104 -2.11 9.60 0.71
N GLY A 105 -1.00 8.87 0.83
CA GLY A 105 0.33 9.39 0.60
C GLY A 105 0.65 9.46 -0.89
N MET A 106 1.22 10.59 -1.31
CA MET A 106 1.59 10.84 -2.70
C MET A 106 2.76 9.93 -3.16
N PRO A 107 2.86 9.60 -4.46
CA PRO A 107 4.03 8.96 -5.06
C PRO A 107 5.32 9.76 -4.88
N LEU A 108 6.46 9.14 -5.16
CA LEU A 108 7.77 9.75 -4.96
C LEU A 108 7.94 11.10 -5.67
N LEU A 109 7.55 11.21 -6.95
CA LEU A 109 7.73 12.41 -7.77
C LEU A 109 6.37 13.05 -8.06
N SER A 110 5.87 13.86 -7.12
CA SER A 110 4.51 14.41 -7.15
C SER A 110 4.46 15.93 -7.21
N THR A 111 5.48 16.60 -6.69
CA THR A 111 5.65 18.04 -6.67
C THR A 111 7.00 18.40 -7.30
N PRO A 112 7.22 19.66 -7.75
CA PRO A 112 8.52 20.08 -8.27
C PRO A 112 9.67 19.84 -7.29
N ASP A 113 9.43 20.02 -5.98
CA ASP A 113 10.44 19.82 -4.94
C ASP A 113 10.93 18.37 -4.84
N ASP A 114 10.08 17.40 -5.18
CA ASP A 114 10.45 15.97 -5.15
C ASP A 114 11.52 15.59 -6.19
N TYR A 115 11.72 16.41 -7.22
CA TYR A 115 12.75 16.20 -8.24
C TYR A 115 14.12 16.71 -7.80
N HIS A 116 14.16 17.48 -6.70
CA HIS A 116 15.39 17.97 -6.10
C HIS A 116 15.86 16.99 -5.02
N ARG A 117 17.18 16.76 -4.97
CA ARG A 117 17.83 15.84 -4.02
C ARG A 117 18.40 16.60 -2.84
#